data_AF-A0A7G1IK04-F1
#
_entry.id   AF-A0A7G1IK04-F1
#
_cell.length_a   1.000
_cell.length_b   1.000
_cell.length_c   1.000
_cell.angle_alpha   90.00
_cell.angle_beta   90.00
_cell.angle_gamma   90.00
#
_symmetry.space_group_name_H-M   'P 1'
#
loop_
_entity.id
_entity.type
_entity.pdbx_description
1 polymer ?
#
loop_
_entity_poly.entity_id
_entity_poly.type
_entity_poly.pdbx_seq_one_letter_code
_entity_poly.pdbx_strand_id
1 'polypeptide(L)'
;MSLSSDDTPTGPIMGARPPAPPGQPRDSLRRWNINRDVASSVLVVSALFFPWNLYFGFRIPGSSRILFGVLLLVTLLSLTAAVVPHLGKPEPGRAGRLRLALNTPYLLLVLAFVVYDAFQTIRFGGTVNVPGGVGPGGWLGTAGAVLSAQPSITGAIADDDKHRNWLLAARIIGYASMFGAALSAGFNLVWRVRYALHPAGAASGFGKQNIVVIDTAVVYGVVALVAVLVASRWMLKGTEGYRLSTIALGASALAAGVIVWILPVGREIDAFHGIAQNTSTAGVGYEGFLAWAAGAAIFAPLTLVRPRAAGR
;
A
#
# COMPACT_ATOMS: atom_id res chain seq x y z
N MET A 1 -35.67 10.43 -71.58
CA MET A 1 -36.08 10.73 -70.19
C MET A 1 -34.99 10.20 -69.28
N SER A 2 -34.10 11.09 -68.82
CA SER A 2 -32.92 10.78 -68.00
C SER A 2 -33.25 10.92 -66.52
N LEU A 3 -32.95 9.88 -65.75
CA LEU A 3 -33.03 9.88 -64.28
C LEU A 3 -31.93 10.80 -63.72
N SER A 4 -32.34 11.82 -62.98
CA SER A 4 -31.48 12.74 -62.25
C SER A 4 -31.40 12.27 -60.79
N SER A 5 -30.24 11.77 -60.38
CA SER A 5 -29.90 11.52 -58.97
C SER A 5 -28.48 12.03 -58.73
N ASP A 6 -28.35 13.17 -58.06
CA ASP A 6 -27.11 13.59 -57.42
C ASP A 6 -27.47 14.50 -56.24
N ASP A 7 -27.95 13.86 -55.17
CA ASP A 7 -27.92 14.42 -53.83
C ASP A 7 -26.46 14.41 -53.36
N THR A 8 -25.86 15.60 -53.18
CA THR A 8 -24.58 15.74 -52.50
C THR A 8 -24.83 16.11 -51.03
N PRO A 9 -24.52 15.23 -50.05
CA PRO A 9 -24.63 15.56 -48.64
C PRO A 9 -23.36 16.29 -48.19
N THR A 10 -23.42 17.62 -48.02
CA THR A 10 -22.36 18.37 -47.33
C THR A 10 -22.56 18.29 -45.81
N GLY A 11 -22.16 17.16 -45.22
CA GLY A 11 -21.94 17.06 -43.77
C GLY A 11 -20.64 17.74 -43.35
N PRO A 12 -20.52 18.24 -42.10
CA PRO A 12 -19.30 18.86 -41.62
C PRO A 12 -18.18 17.82 -41.55
N ILE A 13 -17.06 18.11 -42.22
CA ILE A 13 -15.81 17.35 -42.12
C ILE A 13 -15.38 17.40 -40.64
N MET A 14 -15.68 16.35 -39.87
CA MET A 14 -15.06 16.14 -38.57
C MET A 14 -13.56 16.11 -38.81
N GLY A 15 -12.88 17.14 -38.30
CA GLY A 15 -11.45 17.31 -38.42
C GLY A 15 -10.73 16.02 -38.06
N ALA A 16 -10.00 15.49 -39.03
CA ALA A 16 -9.01 14.47 -38.80
C ALA A 16 -8.12 14.95 -37.64
N ARG A 17 -8.09 14.16 -36.57
CA ARG A 17 -7.21 14.39 -35.42
C ARG A 17 -5.78 14.55 -35.96
N PRO A 18 -5.06 15.64 -35.62
CA PRO A 18 -3.71 15.82 -36.14
C PRO A 18 -2.87 14.59 -35.78
N PRO A 19 -2.07 14.06 -36.72
CA PRO A 19 -1.20 12.93 -36.44
C PRO A 19 -0.29 13.29 -35.26
N ALA A 20 -0.20 12.38 -34.29
CA ALA A 20 0.67 12.57 -33.13
C ALA A 20 2.11 12.84 -33.63
N PRO A 21 2.81 13.85 -33.07
CA PRO A 21 4.13 14.23 -33.55
C PRO A 21 5.08 13.01 -33.52
N PRO A 22 5.86 12.77 -34.60
CA PRO A 22 6.73 11.61 -34.68
C PRO A 22 7.87 11.73 -33.66
N GLY A 23 8.06 10.71 -32.82
CA GLY A 23 9.35 10.44 -32.17
C GLY A 23 9.45 10.58 -30.64
N GLN A 24 8.59 11.33 -29.96
CA GLN A 24 8.74 11.58 -28.50
C GLN A 24 7.96 10.68 -27.51
N PRO A 25 6.86 9.98 -27.87
CA PRO A 25 6.10 9.18 -26.88
C PRO A 25 6.80 7.89 -26.43
N ARG A 26 7.60 7.25 -27.28
CA ARG A 26 8.16 5.91 -26.96
C ARG A 26 9.39 5.98 -26.05
N ASP A 27 10.26 6.97 -26.25
CA ASP A 27 11.46 7.15 -25.43
C ASP A 27 11.15 7.65 -24.02
N SER A 28 10.13 8.51 -23.88
CA SER A 28 9.64 8.96 -22.58
C SER A 28 9.02 7.81 -21.77
N LEU A 29 8.19 6.97 -22.40
CA LEU A 29 7.63 5.76 -21.77
C LEU A 29 8.72 4.75 -21.38
N ARG A 30 9.75 4.57 -22.24
CA ARG A 30 10.90 3.70 -21.93
C ARG A 30 11.68 4.19 -20.71
N ARG A 31 12.03 5.48 -20.65
CA ARG A 31 12.71 6.08 -19.50
C ARG A 31 11.88 5.94 -18.23
N TRP A 32 10.57 6.12 -18.33
CA TRP A 32 9.69 6.00 -17.19
C TRP A 32 9.61 4.56 -16.65
N ASN A 33 9.49 3.55 -17.54
CA ASN A 33 9.53 2.14 -17.13
C ASN A 33 10.86 1.80 -16.44
N ILE A 34 11.99 2.31 -16.94
CA ILE A 34 13.31 2.15 -16.30
C ILE A 34 13.32 2.78 -14.91
N ASN A 35 12.87 4.03 -14.79
CA ASN A 35 12.83 4.73 -13.50
C ASN A 35 11.93 4.01 -12.48
N ARG A 36 10.79 3.47 -12.92
CA ARG A 36 9.91 2.64 -12.09
C ARG A 36 10.64 1.38 -11.62
N ASP A 37 11.29 0.67 -12.52
CA ASP A 37 11.94 -0.61 -12.21
C ASP A 37 13.17 -0.39 -11.29
N VAL A 38 13.91 0.72 -11.46
CA VAL A 38 14.94 1.18 -10.52
C VAL A 38 14.35 1.53 -9.15
N ALA A 39 13.29 2.34 -9.11
CA ALA A 39 12.63 2.70 -7.85
C ALA A 39 12.11 1.46 -7.11
N SER A 40 11.53 0.50 -7.84
CA SER A 40 11.08 -0.77 -7.27
C SER A 40 12.23 -1.57 -6.66
N SER A 41 13.37 -1.64 -7.35
CA SER A 41 14.56 -2.35 -6.88
C SER A 41 15.14 -1.70 -5.63
N VAL A 42 15.24 -0.37 -5.62
CA VAL A 42 15.70 0.40 -4.46
C VAL A 42 14.78 0.16 -3.25
N LEU A 43 13.46 0.15 -3.43
CA LEU A 43 12.50 -0.06 -2.35
C LEU A 43 12.60 -1.47 -1.74
N VAL A 44 12.66 -2.51 -2.58
CA VAL A 44 12.77 -3.90 -2.10
C VAL A 44 14.14 -4.16 -1.44
N VAL A 45 15.23 -3.60 -1.98
CA VAL A 45 16.54 -3.71 -1.32
C VAL A 45 16.56 -2.96 0.01
N SER A 46 15.98 -1.76 0.05
CA SER A 46 15.88 -0.96 1.28
C SER A 46 15.12 -1.73 2.35
N ALA A 47 14.06 -2.45 1.99
CA ALA A 47 13.25 -3.24 2.92
C ALA A 47 14.05 -4.25 3.76
N LEU A 48 15.20 -4.74 3.29
CA LEU A 48 16.09 -5.65 4.03
C LEU A 48 16.77 -4.98 5.23
N PHE A 49 16.92 -3.65 5.20
CA PHE A 49 17.63 -2.86 6.20
C PHE A 49 16.70 -2.21 7.24
N PHE A 50 15.39 -2.48 7.17
CA PHE A 50 14.39 -2.02 8.13
C PHE A 50 13.78 -3.19 8.88
N PRO A 51 13.17 -2.98 10.06
CA PRO A 51 12.42 -4.04 10.71
C PRO A 51 11.15 -4.34 9.91
N TRP A 52 10.78 -5.61 9.93
CA TRP A 52 9.57 -6.10 9.30
C TRP A 52 8.43 -6.19 10.29
N ASN A 53 8.73 -6.39 11.56
CA ASN A 53 7.81 -6.27 12.70
C ASN A 53 8.63 -6.06 13.99
N LEU A 54 7.96 -6.01 15.15
CA LEU A 54 8.63 -5.85 16.45
C LEU A 54 9.60 -7.00 16.81
N TYR A 55 9.43 -8.19 16.21
CA TYR A 55 10.13 -9.43 16.56
C TYR A 55 11.14 -9.89 15.50
N PHE A 56 11.17 -9.28 14.32
CA PHE A 56 11.92 -9.72 13.16
C PHE A 56 12.34 -8.54 12.28
N GLY A 57 13.64 -8.52 11.94
CA GLY A 57 14.21 -7.66 10.92
C GLY A 57 15.55 -7.06 11.35
N PHE A 58 16.03 -6.09 10.57
CA PHE A 58 17.35 -5.52 10.79
C PHE A 58 17.45 -4.84 12.17
N ARG A 59 18.51 -5.18 12.93
CA ARG A 59 18.74 -4.71 14.32
C ARG A 59 17.65 -5.13 15.33
N ILE A 60 16.86 -6.16 15.05
CA ILE A 60 15.96 -6.79 16.04
C ILE A 60 16.63 -8.05 16.62
N PRO A 61 16.92 -8.08 17.94
CA PRO A 61 17.50 -9.25 18.60
C PRO A 61 16.63 -10.50 18.46
N GLY A 62 17.25 -11.68 18.33
CA GLY A 62 16.51 -12.95 18.24
C GLY A 62 15.85 -13.23 16.88
N SER A 63 16.08 -12.39 15.87
CA SER A 63 15.52 -12.58 14.53
C SER A 63 15.91 -13.94 13.91
N SER A 64 14.92 -14.67 13.39
CA SER A 64 15.12 -15.98 12.77
C SER A 64 15.96 -15.90 11.49
N ARG A 65 17.06 -16.67 11.44
CA ARG A 65 17.92 -16.79 10.25
C ARG A 65 17.18 -17.39 9.06
N ILE A 66 16.25 -18.30 9.32
CA ILE A 66 15.43 -18.93 8.27
C ILE A 66 14.52 -17.89 7.62
N LEU A 67 13.84 -17.06 8.42
CA LEU A 67 13.00 -15.98 7.90
C LEU A 67 13.81 -14.94 7.11
N PHE A 68 15.04 -14.63 7.53
CA PHE A 68 15.94 -13.81 6.72
C PHE A 68 16.30 -14.46 5.38
N GLY A 69 16.56 -15.76 5.36
CA GLY A 69 16.81 -16.51 4.12
C GLY A 69 15.60 -16.49 3.18
N VAL A 70 14.39 -16.69 3.71
CA VAL A 70 13.13 -16.58 2.94
C VAL A 70 12.96 -15.17 2.40
N LEU A 71 13.14 -14.15 3.25
CA LEU A 71 13.05 -12.75 2.85
C LEU A 71 14.05 -12.39 1.73
N LEU A 72 15.29 -12.86 1.86
CA LEU A 72 16.32 -12.66 0.83
C LEU A 72 15.91 -13.34 -0.48
N LEU A 73 15.42 -14.58 -0.42
CA LEU A 73 14.98 -15.32 -1.60
C LEU A 73 13.84 -14.58 -2.33
N VAL A 74 12.79 -14.17 -1.63
CA VAL A 74 11.67 -13.44 -2.26
C VAL A 74 12.09 -12.07 -2.79
N THR A 75 13.06 -11.41 -2.12
CA THR A 75 13.67 -10.17 -2.59
C THR A 75 14.40 -10.38 -3.91
N LEU A 76 15.20 -11.43 -4.04
CA LEU A 76 15.89 -11.78 -5.28
C LEU A 76 14.92 -12.09 -6.42
N LEU A 77 13.80 -12.78 -6.13
CA LEU A 77 12.74 -13.01 -7.12
C LEU A 77 12.09 -11.69 -7.58
N SER A 78 11.81 -10.77 -6.67
CA SER A 78 11.26 -9.44 -6.98
C SER A 78 12.25 -8.59 -7.81
N LEU A 79 13.54 -8.64 -7.49
CA LEU A 79 14.59 -8.00 -8.28
C LEU A 79 14.69 -8.59 -9.69
N THR A 80 14.60 -9.92 -9.80
CA THR A 80 14.56 -10.59 -11.10
C THR A 80 13.36 -10.09 -11.92
N ALA A 81 12.20 -9.93 -11.30
CA ALA A 81 11.00 -9.38 -11.94
C ALA A 81 11.22 -7.97 -12.51
N ALA A 82 11.96 -7.11 -11.81
CA ALA A 82 12.30 -5.76 -12.30
C ALA A 82 13.22 -5.79 -13.53
N VAL A 83 14.05 -6.83 -13.67
CA VAL A 83 15.01 -6.97 -14.78
C VAL A 83 14.41 -7.67 -16.00
N VAL A 84 13.35 -8.48 -15.84
CA VAL A 84 12.66 -9.21 -16.94
C VAL A 84 12.39 -8.37 -18.21
N PRO A 85 11.88 -7.12 -18.14
CA PRO A 85 11.62 -6.31 -19.34
C PRO A 85 12.87 -5.91 -20.12
N HIS A 86 14.05 -5.99 -19.49
CA HIS A 86 15.33 -5.66 -20.10
C HIS A 86 16.02 -6.89 -20.70
N LEU A 87 15.58 -8.09 -20.33
CA LEU A 87 16.10 -9.36 -20.84
C LEU A 87 15.38 -9.71 -22.16
N GLY A 88 15.85 -9.11 -23.25
CA GLY A 88 15.38 -9.41 -24.60
C GLY A 88 14.11 -8.65 -25.03
N LYS A 89 13.37 -9.21 -25.99
CA LYS A 89 12.07 -8.68 -26.46
C LYS A 89 10.92 -9.62 -26.06
N PRO A 90 10.65 -9.81 -24.75
CA PRO A 90 9.56 -10.68 -24.34
C PRO A 90 8.22 -10.08 -24.77
N GLU A 91 7.28 -10.95 -25.15
CA GLU A 91 5.90 -10.53 -25.44
C GLU A 91 5.32 -9.78 -24.22
N PRO A 92 4.71 -8.59 -24.39
CA PRO A 92 4.27 -7.74 -23.27
C PRO A 92 3.32 -8.44 -22.29
N GLY A 93 2.46 -9.33 -22.81
CA GLY A 93 1.53 -10.11 -21.99
C GLY A 93 2.21 -11.18 -21.11
N ARG A 94 3.21 -11.88 -21.67
CA ARG A 94 3.98 -12.89 -20.93
C ARG A 94 4.92 -12.24 -19.91
N ALA A 95 5.56 -11.13 -20.28
CA ALA A 95 6.41 -10.35 -19.39
C ALA A 95 5.63 -9.86 -18.15
N GLY A 96 4.42 -9.33 -18.34
CA GLY A 96 3.57 -8.89 -17.23
C GLY A 96 3.15 -10.02 -16.28
N ARG A 97 2.78 -11.20 -16.82
CA ARG A 97 2.44 -12.37 -16.00
C ARG A 97 3.64 -12.91 -15.23
N LEU A 98 4.81 -12.94 -15.86
CA LEU A 98 6.04 -13.37 -15.21
C LEU A 98 6.45 -12.41 -14.09
N ARG A 99 6.33 -11.09 -14.31
CA ARG A 99 6.56 -10.06 -13.29
C ARG A 99 5.66 -10.24 -12.08
N LEU A 100 4.37 -10.53 -12.30
CA LEU A 100 3.43 -10.81 -11.22
C LEU A 100 3.80 -12.11 -10.50
N ALA A 101 4.05 -13.20 -11.23
CA ALA A 101 4.39 -14.51 -10.66
C ALA A 101 5.65 -14.46 -9.78
N LEU A 102 6.67 -13.71 -10.19
CA LEU A 102 7.91 -13.54 -9.42
C LEU A 102 7.73 -12.66 -8.16
N ASN A 103 6.72 -11.78 -8.14
CA ASN A 103 6.40 -10.96 -6.98
C ASN A 103 5.38 -11.61 -6.03
N THR A 104 4.60 -12.59 -6.51
CA THR A 104 3.62 -13.31 -5.68
C THR A 104 4.22 -13.84 -4.38
N PRO A 105 5.40 -14.49 -4.35
CA PRO A 105 6.01 -14.96 -3.11
C PRO A 105 6.30 -13.84 -2.11
N TYR A 106 6.70 -12.66 -2.59
CA TYR A 106 6.96 -11.50 -1.74
C TYR A 106 5.67 -10.98 -1.09
N LEU A 107 4.61 -10.84 -1.90
CA LEU A 107 3.31 -10.38 -1.41
C LEU A 107 2.66 -11.40 -0.46
N LEU A 108 2.86 -12.70 -0.69
CA LEU A 108 2.43 -13.75 0.22
C LEU A 108 3.19 -13.72 1.55
N LEU A 109 4.49 -13.43 1.53
CA LEU A 109 5.26 -13.25 2.75
C LEU A 109 4.71 -12.08 3.58
N VAL A 110 4.46 -10.93 2.95
CA VAL A 110 3.83 -9.78 3.62
C VAL A 110 2.45 -10.14 4.18
N LEU A 111 1.62 -10.83 3.39
CA LEU A 111 0.31 -11.28 3.84
C LEU A 111 0.42 -12.21 5.05
N ALA A 112 1.43 -13.09 5.09
CA ALA A 112 1.67 -13.96 6.24
C ALA A 112 2.00 -13.15 7.50
N PHE A 113 2.76 -12.05 7.40
CA PHE A 113 2.98 -11.14 8.54
C PHE A 113 1.68 -10.50 9.02
N VAL A 114 0.82 -10.02 8.10
CA VAL A 114 -0.48 -9.42 8.45
C VAL A 114 -1.40 -10.45 9.13
N VAL A 115 -1.49 -11.67 8.58
CA VAL A 115 -2.32 -12.74 9.15
C VAL A 115 -1.77 -13.19 10.51
N TYR A 116 -0.44 -13.28 10.65
CA TYR A 116 0.21 -13.61 11.90
C TYR A 116 -0.06 -12.55 12.97
N ASP A 117 -0.01 -11.27 12.61
CA ASP A 117 -0.37 -10.18 13.51
C ASP A 117 -1.84 -10.25 13.96
N ALA A 118 -2.77 -10.46 13.02
CA ALA A 118 -4.18 -10.62 13.34
C ALA A 118 -4.42 -11.81 14.29
N PHE A 119 -3.73 -12.93 14.05
CA PHE A 119 -3.78 -14.09 14.93
C PHE A 119 -3.22 -13.80 16.33
N GLN A 120 -2.08 -13.11 16.42
CA GLN A 120 -1.50 -12.68 17.71
C GLN A 120 -2.46 -11.76 18.46
N THR A 121 -3.07 -10.80 17.77
CA THR A 121 -4.04 -9.85 18.33
C THR A 121 -5.26 -10.56 18.93
N ILE A 122 -5.78 -11.58 18.24
CA ILE A 122 -6.91 -12.38 18.76
C ILE A 122 -6.47 -13.26 19.92
N ARG A 123 -5.32 -13.93 19.81
CA ARG A 123 -4.86 -14.92 20.78
C ARG A 123 -4.40 -14.30 22.09
N PHE A 124 -3.73 -13.16 22.00
CA PHE A 124 -3.11 -12.46 23.13
C PHE A 124 -3.84 -11.16 23.50
N GLY A 125 -4.99 -10.90 22.89
CA GLY A 125 -5.84 -9.75 23.22
C GLY A 125 -6.15 -9.68 24.72
N GLY A 126 -5.86 -8.54 25.34
CA GLY A 126 -6.04 -8.32 26.77
C GLY A 126 -4.88 -8.79 27.66
N THR A 127 -3.78 -9.29 27.09
CA THR A 127 -2.52 -9.56 27.81
C THR A 127 -1.51 -8.42 27.60
N VAL A 128 -0.39 -8.44 28.33
CA VAL A 128 0.72 -7.48 28.14
C VAL A 128 1.57 -7.76 26.89
N ASN A 129 1.30 -8.85 26.15
CA ASN A 129 2.04 -9.17 24.93
C ASN A 129 1.53 -8.32 23.75
N VAL A 130 2.44 -7.55 23.16
CA VAL A 130 2.13 -6.66 22.05
C VAL A 130 2.20 -7.43 20.71
N PRO A 131 1.18 -7.38 19.85
CA PRO A 131 1.24 -7.95 18.50
C PRO A 131 2.38 -7.35 17.67
N GLY A 132 2.99 -8.15 16.80
CA GLY A 132 4.20 -7.74 16.08
C GLY A 132 4.02 -6.61 15.07
N GLY A 133 2.83 -6.49 14.46
CA GLY A 133 2.50 -5.55 13.39
C GLY A 133 3.27 -5.78 12.09
N VAL A 134 3.11 -4.85 11.15
CA VAL A 134 3.93 -4.75 9.92
C VAL A 134 4.73 -3.45 9.92
N GLY A 135 6.05 -3.56 10.03
CA GLY A 135 6.97 -2.44 10.10
C GLY A 135 7.37 -1.84 8.73
N PRO A 136 8.22 -0.80 8.74
CA PRO A 136 8.66 -0.08 7.54
C PRO A 136 9.30 -0.96 6.46
N GLY A 137 9.97 -2.05 6.83
CA GLY A 137 10.50 -3.03 5.88
C GLY A 137 9.39 -3.66 5.04
N GLY A 138 8.27 -4.03 5.66
CA GLY A 138 7.09 -4.54 4.96
C GLY A 138 6.47 -3.49 4.03
N TRP A 139 6.39 -2.23 4.46
CA TRP A 139 5.80 -1.16 3.63
C TRP A 139 6.62 -0.86 2.38
N LEU A 140 7.94 -0.67 2.56
CA LEU A 140 8.88 -0.45 1.46
C LEU A 140 8.87 -1.64 0.50
N GLY A 141 8.89 -2.84 1.08
CA GLY A 141 8.82 -4.09 0.34
C GLY A 141 7.58 -4.22 -0.53
N THR A 142 6.40 -3.98 0.05
CA THR A 142 5.13 -4.04 -0.69
C THR A 142 5.07 -2.98 -1.77
N ALA A 143 5.49 -1.74 -1.49
CA ALA A 143 5.53 -0.70 -2.51
C ALA A 143 6.45 -1.09 -3.68
N GLY A 144 7.64 -1.60 -3.40
CA GLY A 144 8.58 -2.07 -4.40
C GLY A 144 8.06 -3.27 -5.20
N ALA A 145 7.53 -4.30 -4.52
CA ALA A 145 7.00 -5.50 -5.16
C ALA A 145 5.76 -5.20 -6.03
N VAL A 146 4.88 -4.30 -5.59
CA VAL A 146 3.72 -3.87 -6.38
C VAL A 146 4.16 -3.08 -7.62
N LEU A 147 5.15 -2.19 -7.50
CA LEU A 147 5.69 -1.46 -8.65
C LEU A 147 6.35 -2.42 -9.66
N SER A 148 7.10 -3.42 -9.19
CA SER A 148 7.77 -4.39 -10.05
C SER A 148 6.80 -5.43 -10.63
N ALA A 149 5.66 -5.70 -9.99
CA ALA A 149 4.62 -6.62 -10.48
C ALA A 149 3.79 -6.06 -11.64
N GLN A 150 3.72 -4.73 -11.80
CA GLN A 150 2.88 -4.11 -12.82
C GLN A 150 3.40 -4.34 -14.24
N PRO A 151 2.51 -4.47 -15.24
CA PRO A 151 2.91 -4.58 -16.64
C PRO A 151 3.68 -3.33 -17.09
N SER A 152 4.57 -3.49 -18.07
CA SER A 152 5.28 -2.37 -18.70
C SER A 152 4.31 -1.50 -19.49
N ILE A 153 4.49 -0.19 -19.45
CA ILE A 153 3.64 0.74 -20.20
C ILE A 153 4.15 0.79 -21.65
N THR A 154 3.39 0.18 -22.56
CA THR A 154 3.77 -0.01 -23.98
C THR A 154 3.00 0.87 -24.97
N GLY A 155 1.98 1.60 -24.53
CA GLY A 155 1.13 2.44 -25.40
C GLY A 155 0.25 3.39 -24.60
N ALA A 156 -0.76 3.99 -25.26
CA ALA A 156 -1.80 4.73 -24.55
C ALA A 156 -2.36 3.83 -23.43
N ILE A 157 -2.54 4.38 -22.24
CA ILE A 157 -2.90 3.69 -20.98
C ILE A 157 -4.15 2.76 -21.11
N ALA A 158 -4.85 2.84 -22.25
CA ALA A 158 -5.96 2.04 -22.76
C ALA A 158 -5.63 0.59 -23.19
N ASP A 159 -4.61 -0.08 -22.65
CA ASP A 159 -4.69 -1.56 -22.56
C ASP A 159 -5.61 -1.85 -21.36
N ASP A 160 -6.91 -1.61 -21.59
CA ASP A 160 -7.93 -1.24 -20.60
C ASP A 160 -8.12 -2.34 -19.55
N ASP A 161 -8.00 -3.61 -19.97
CA ASP A 161 -8.24 -4.77 -19.12
C ASP A 161 -7.17 -4.99 -18.04
N LYS A 162 -5.89 -4.78 -18.38
CA LYS A 162 -4.79 -5.03 -17.43
C LYS A 162 -4.75 -3.98 -16.33
N HIS A 163 -4.94 -2.71 -16.69
CA HIS A 163 -5.02 -1.63 -15.71
C HIS A 163 -6.33 -1.68 -14.91
N ARG A 164 -7.42 -2.17 -15.50
CA ARG A 164 -8.68 -2.43 -14.79
C ARG A 164 -8.50 -3.42 -13.64
N ASN A 165 -7.72 -4.49 -13.82
CA ASN A 165 -7.42 -5.44 -12.74
C ASN A 165 -6.65 -4.80 -11.57
N TRP A 166 -5.71 -3.89 -11.86
CA TRP A 166 -4.99 -3.15 -10.81
C TRP A 166 -5.89 -2.13 -10.09
N LEU A 167 -6.82 -1.50 -10.80
CA LEU A 167 -7.84 -0.65 -10.18
C LEU A 167 -8.80 -1.46 -9.30
N LEU A 168 -9.17 -2.68 -9.71
CA LEU A 168 -9.93 -3.61 -8.88
C LEU A 168 -9.14 -4.02 -7.64
N ALA A 169 -7.84 -4.33 -7.79
CA ALA A 169 -6.97 -4.63 -6.65
C ALA A 169 -6.91 -3.47 -5.64
N ALA A 170 -6.77 -2.22 -6.11
CA ALA A 170 -6.82 -1.05 -5.25
C ALA A 170 -8.17 -0.90 -4.51
N ARG A 171 -9.28 -1.25 -5.17
CA ARG A 171 -10.61 -1.24 -4.53
C ARG A 171 -10.73 -2.33 -3.46
N ILE A 172 -10.25 -3.54 -3.74
CA ILE A 172 -10.23 -4.66 -2.78
C ILE A 172 -9.40 -4.28 -1.56
N ILE A 173 -8.19 -3.70 -1.77
CA ILE A 173 -7.37 -3.20 -0.67
C ILE A 173 -8.12 -2.13 0.11
N GLY A 174 -8.76 -1.16 -0.59
CA GLY A 174 -9.57 -0.12 0.05
C GLY A 174 -10.67 -0.69 0.95
N TYR A 175 -11.47 -1.65 0.46
CA TYR A 175 -12.51 -2.30 1.25
C TYR A 175 -11.96 -3.14 2.40
N ALA A 176 -10.90 -3.92 2.15
CA ALA A 176 -10.25 -4.73 3.17
C ALA A 176 -9.70 -3.85 4.31
N SER A 177 -9.10 -2.69 3.98
CA SER A 177 -8.64 -1.71 4.97
C SER A 177 -9.78 -1.10 5.77
N MET A 178 -10.90 -0.74 5.13
CA MET A 178 -12.07 -0.23 5.86
C MET A 178 -12.62 -1.26 6.84
N PHE A 179 -12.76 -2.51 6.38
CA PHE A 179 -13.26 -3.61 7.20
C PHE A 179 -12.32 -3.95 8.36
N GLY A 180 -11.02 -4.06 8.07
CA GLY A 180 -9.98 -4.31 9.08
C GLY A 180 -9.91 -3.19 10.12
N ALA A 181 -9.99 -1.93 9.68
CA ALA A 181 -10.02 -0.77 10.59
C ALA A 181 -11.26 -0.76 11.48
N ALA A 182 -12.45 -1.04 10.93
CA ALA A 182 -13.68 -1.12 11.70
C ALA A 182 -13.63 -2.27 12.73
N LEU A 183 -13.18 -3.45 12.31
CA LEU A 183 -13.02 -4.60 13.21
C LEU A 183 -12.05 -4.29 14.35
N SER A 184 -10.86 -3.78 14.04
CA SER A 184 -9.87 -3.54 15.06
C SER A 184 -10.24 -2.37 15.98
N ALA A 185 -10.88 -1.31 15.49
CA ALA A 185 -11.46 -0.28 16.35
C ALA A 185 -12.49 -0.88 17.32
N GLY A 186 -13.36 -1.77 16.85
CA GLY A 186 -14.34 -2.48 17.67
C GLY A 186 -13.70 -3.42 18.70
N PHE A 187 -12.77 -4.28 18.27
CA PHE A 187 -12.06 -5.21 19.16
C PHE A 187 -11.28 -4.47 20.24
N ASN A 188 -10.55 -3.39 19.88
CA ASN A 188 -9.82 -2.57 20.85
C ASN A 188 -10.76 -1.95 21.89
N LEU A 189 -11.91 -1.42 21.45
CA LEU A 189 -12.89 -0.86 22.36
C LEU A 189 -13.46 -1.92 23.32
N VAL A 190 -13.83 -3.09 22.81
CA VAL A 190 -14.33 -4.21 23.64
C VAL A 190 -13.32 -4.63 24.68
N TRP A 191 -12.05 -4.81 24.30
CA TRP A 191 -11.00 -5.22 25.24
C TRP A 191 -10.73 -4.18 26.31
N ARG A 192 -10.80 -2.89 25.98
CA ARG A 192 -10.64 -1.81 26.97
C ARG A 192 -11.79 -1.69 27.92
N VAL A 193 -13.01 -1.77 27.41
CA VAL A 193 -14.21 -1.79 28.24
C VAL A 193 -14.12 -2.98 29.18
N ARG A 194 -13.74 -4.17 28.68
CA ARG A 194 -13.53 -5.36 29.50
C ARG A 194 -12.44 -5.17 30.55
N TYR A 195 -11.29 -4.59 30.20
CA TYR A 195 -10.20 -4.31 31.14
C TYR A 195 -10.62 -3.35 32.24
N ALA A 196 -11.30 -2.26 31.88
CA ALA A 196 -11.85 -1.28 32.81
C ALA A 196 -12.96 -1.85 33.72
N LEU A 197 -13.63 -2.93 33.30
CA LEU A 197 -14.69 -3.63 34.04
C LEU A 197 -14.18 -4.76 34.95
N HIS A 198 -12.96 -5.28 34.77
CA HIS A 198 -12.43 -6.35 35.63
C HIS A 198 -11.97 -5.77 36.98
N PRO A 199 -12.56 -6.17 38.13
CA PRO A 199 -12.16 -5.63 39.42
C PRO A 199 -10.77 -6.13 39.81
N ALA A 200 -9.81 -5.24 39.96
CA ALA A 200 -8.57 -5.52 40.66
C ALA A 200 -8.85 -5.54 42.16
N GLY A 201 -9.36 -6.68 42.66
CA GLY A 201 -9.62 -6.90 44.09
C GLY A 201 -10.81 -6.12 44.65
N ALA A 202 -11.40 -6.65 45.71
CA ALA A 202 -12.71 -6.31 46.28
C ALA A 202 -12.86 -4.90 46.92
N ALA A 203 -12.12 -3.89 46.48
CA ALA A 203 -12.18 -2.54 47.07
C ALA A 203 -12.09 -1.36 46.09
N SER A 204 -11.85 -1.57 44.79
CA SER A 204 -11.81 -0.46 43.81
C SER A 204 -13.09 -0.42 42.97
N GLY A 205 -14.12 0.24 43.50
CA GLY A 205 -15.30 0.60 42.73
C GLY A 205 -14.92 1.39 41.47
N PHE A 206 -15.76 1.28 40.43
CA PHE A 206 -15.63 1.95 39.12
C PHE A 206 -15.14 3.40 39.27
N GLY A 207 -13.83 3.63 39.11
CA GLY A 207 -13.20 4.92 39.36
C GLY A 207 -13.20 5.83 38.13
N LYS A 208 -13.13 7.15 38.33
CA LYS A 208 -12.97 8.15 37.25
C LYS A 208 -11.84 7.79 36.24
N GLN A 209 -10.81 7.09 36.71
CA GLN A 209 -9.68 6.62 35.91
C GLN A 209 -10.09 5.57 34.85
N ASN A 210 -11.06 4.69 35.14
CA ASN A 210 -11.53 3.68 34.18
C ASN A 210 -12.38 4.32 33.07
N ILE A 211 -13.15 5.36 33.39
CA ILE A 211 -13.93 6.13 32.41
C ILE A 211 -12.99 6.87 31.45
N VAL A 212 -11.95 7.54 31.97
CA VAL A 212 -10.96 8.25 31.13
C VAL A 212 -10.24 7.31 30.16
N VAL A 213 -9.95 6.06 30.56
CA VAL A 213 -9.31 5.06 29.68
C VAL A 213 -10.24 4.63 28.53
N ILE A 214 -11.54 4.52 28.79
CA ILE A 214 -12.55 4.21 27.76
C ILE A 214 -12.73 5.43 26.84
N ASP A 215 -12.90 6.63 27.39
CA ASP A 215 -13.11 7.86 26.62
C ASP A 215 -11.95 8.15 25.68
N THR A 216 -10.71 8.10 26.20
CA THR A 216 -9.51 8.27 25.37
C THR A 216 -9.43 7.22 24.27
N ALA A 217 -9.84 5.99 24.55
CA ALA A 217 -9.85 4.95 23.54
C ALA A 217 -10.87 5.15 22.43
N VAL A 218 -12.06 5.60 22.77
CA VAL A 218 -13.09 5.95 21.79
C VAL A 218 -12.58 7.09 20.92
N VAL A 219 -12.05 8.16 21.53
CA VAL A 219 -11.55 9.32 20.77
C VAL A 219 -10.43 8.93 19.81
N TYR A 220 -9.39 8.24 20.29
CA TYR A 220 -8.28 7.81 19.44
C TYR A 220 -8.74 6.79 18.38
N GLY A 221 -9.62 5.86 18.74
CA GLY A 221 -10.18 4.87 17.82
C GLY A 221 -10.99 5.52 16.70
N VAL A 222 -11.83 6.50 17.02
CA VAL A 222 -12.62 7.25 16.04
C VAL A 222 -11.71 8.06 15.10
N VAL A 223 -10.72 8.78 15.65
CA VAL A 223 -9.79 9.57 14.84
C VAL A 223 -9.02 8.67 13.87
N ALA A 224 -8.49 7.54 14.35
CA ALA A 224 -7.79 6.56 13.51
C ALA A 224 -8.71 5.96 12.44
N LEU A 225 -9.93 5.56 12.82
CA LEU A 225 -10.92 5.01 11.89
C LEU A 225 -11.27 6.01 10.79
N VAL A 226 -11.55 7.26 11.14
CA VAL A 226 -11.85 8.32 10.17
C VAL A 226 -10.71 8.50 9.18
N ALA A 227 -9.46 8.54 9.65
CA ALA A 227 -8.30 8.68 8.78
C ALA A 227 -8.21 7.53 7.77
N VAL A 228 -8.39 6.28 8.21
CA VAL A 228 -8.39 5.11 7.33
C VAL A 228 -9.56 5.14 6.36
N LEU A 229 -10.78 5.45 6.81
CA LEU A 229 -11.96 5.54 5.94
C LEU A 229 -11.79 6.61 4.86
N VAL A 230 -11.22 7.78 5.20
CA VAL A 230 -10.94 8.85 4.23
C VAL A 230 -9.90 8.39 3.20
N ALA A 231 -8.80 7.80 3.65
CA ALA A 231 -7.75 7.29 2.77
C ALA A 231 -8.28 6.16 1.85
N SER A 232 -8.99 5.19 2.40
CA SER A 232 -9.61 4.11 1.63
C SER A 232 -10.65 4.63 0.64
N ARG A 233 -11.40 5.70 0.98
CA ARG A 233 -12.35 6.34 0.06
C ARG A 233 -11.63 6.92 -1.16
N TRP A 234 -10.44 7.48 -0.99
CA TRP A 234 -9.63 7.95 -2.12
C TRP A 234 -9.25 6.80 -3.05
N MET A 235 -8.86 5.66 -2.49
CA MET A 235 -8.54 4.43 -3.25
C MET A 235 -9.76 3.89 -4.01
N LEU A 236 -10.95 3.92 -3.40
CA LEU A 236 -12.19 3.43 -4.03
C LEU A 236 -12.64 4.30 -5.21
N LYS A 237 -12.64 5.63 -5.02
CA LYS A 237 -13.11 6.57 -6.05
C LYS A 237 -12.13 6.68 -7.21
N GLY A 238 -10.82 6.69 -6.92
CA GLY A 238 -9.78 6.62 -7.95
C GLY A 238 -9.87 7.69 -9.04
N THR A 239 -10.43 8.87 -8.76
CA THR A 239 -10.32 10.04 -9.66
C THR A 239 -8.91 10.61 -9.59
N GLU A 240 -8.52 11.45 -10.55
CA GLU A 240 -7.14 11.96 -10.64
C GLU A 240 -6.67 12.64 -9.34
N GLY A 241 -7.48 13.55 -8.78
CA GLY A 241 -7.18 14.18 -7.49
C GLY A 241 -7.02 13.16 -6.35
N TYR A 242 -7.92 12.18 -6.24
CA TYR A 242 -7.83 11.16 -5.19
C TYR A 242 -6.65 10.20 -5.36
N ARG A 243 -6.24 9.91 -6.60
CA ARG A 243 -5.03 9.12 -6.86
C ARG A 243 -3.79 9.88 -6.41
N LEU A 244 -3.68 11.17 -6.72
CA LEU A 244 -2.58 12.03 -6.24
C LEU A 244 -2.55 12.11 -4.71
N SER A 245 -3.71 12.25 -4.06
CA SER A 245 -3.79 12.22 -2.59
C SER A 245 -3.33 10.87 -2.02
N THR A 246 -3.71 9.75 -2.65
CA THR A 246 -3.26 8.42 -2.22
C THR A 246 -1.74 8.24 -2.38
N ILE A 247 -1.17 8.74 -3.49
CA ILE A 247 0.27 8.70 -3.73
C ILE A 247 1.00 9.55 -2.70
N ALA A 248 0.53 10.79 -2.47
CA ALA A 248 1.12 11.68 -1.48
C ALA A 248 1.06 11.08 -0.08
N LEU A 249 -0.07 10.50 0.30
CA LEU A 249 -0.26 9.84 1.59
C LEU A 249 0.69 8.64 1.76
N GLY A 250 0.72 7.72 0.78
CA GLY A 250 1.59 6.55 0.85
C GLY A 250 3.08 6.91 0.81
N ALA A 251 3.48 7.86 -0.02
CA ALA A 251 4.87 8.35 -0.07
C ALA A 251 5.27 9.03 1.25
N SER A 252 4.38 9.84 1.83
CA SER A 252 4.62 10.48 3.13
C SER A 252 4.71 9.45 4.25
N ALA A 253 3.86 8.41 4.22
CA ALA A 253 3.93 7.30 5.18
C ALA A 253 5.25 6.54 5.10
N LEU A 254 5.73 6.24 3.88
CA LEU A 254 7.04 5.60 3.68
C LEU A 254 8.19 6.48 4.18
N ALA A 255 8.19 7.77 3.81
CA ALA A 255 9.21 8.72 4.24
C ALA A 255 9.23 8.89 5.76
N ALA A 256 8.07 9.09 6.38
CA ALA A 256 7.92 9.18 7.82
C ALA A 256 8.41 7.89 8.50
N GLY A 257 8.00 6.71 8.00
CA GLY A 257 8.44 5.42 8.52
C GLY A 257 9.97 5.27 8.49
N VAL A 258 10.61 5.66 7.39
CA VAL A 258 12.07 5.64 7.25
C VAL A 258 12.76 6.60 8.23
N ILE A 259 12.31 7.86 8.29
CA ILE A 259 12.90 8.91 9.13
C ILE A 259 12.81 8.53 10.61
N VAL A 260 11.60 8.15 11.04
CA VAL A 260 11.31 7.76 12.43
C VAL A 260 12.21 6.61 12.87
N TRP A 261 12.54 5.69 11.96
CA TRP A 261 13.40 4.55 12.27
C TRP A 261 14.90 4.84 12.22
N ILE A 262 15.34 5.70 11.31
CA ILE A 262 16.76 6.09 11.18
C ILE A 262 17.20 6.96 12.35
N LEU A 263 16.33 7.85 12.83
CA LEU A 263 16.64 8.85 13.86
C LEU A 263 16.50 8.34 15.31
N PRO A 264 16.52 7.01 15.53
CA PRO A 264 15.84 6.28 16.62
C PRO A 264 14.63 6.89 17.34
N VAL A 265 14.07 8.02 16.89
CA VAL A 265 12.96 8.69 17.55
C VAL A 265 11.74 7.77 17.57
N GLY A 266 11.60 6.84 16.62
CA GLY A 266 10.57 5.80 16.62
C GLY A 266 10.56 4.92 17.85
N ARG A 267 11.71 4.63 18.47
CA ARG A 267 11.79 3.86 19.72
C ARG A 267 11.38 4.68 20.95
N GLU A 268 11.63 5.98 20.94
CA GLU A 268 11.23 6.91 22.00
C GLU A 268 9.76 7.35 21.84
N ILE A 269 9.34 7.49 20.58
CA ILE A 269 7.95 7.63 20.15
C ILE A 269 7.19 6.32 20.36
N ASP A 270 7.84 5.15 20.40
CA ASP A 270 7.32 3.86 20.89
C ASP A 270 7.19 3.82 22.42
N ALA A 271 7.64 4.81 23.19
CA ALA A 271 7.17 4.99 24.57
C ALA A 271 5.84 5.77 24.59
N PHE A 272 5.65 6.73 23.66
CA PHE A 272 4.36 7.38 23.42
C PHE A 272 3.36 6.50 22.65
N HIS A 273 3.85 5.61 21.78
CA HIS A 273 3.13 4.55 21.08
C HIS A 273 3.22 3.23 21.81
N GLY A 274 3.99 3.11 22.89
CA GLY A 274 3.94 2.02 23.86
C GLY A 274 2.86 2.31 24.87
N ILE A 275 2.72 3.59 25.24
CA ILE A 275 1.47 4.14 25.75
C ILE A 275 0.38 3.98 24.69
N ALA A 276 0.59 4.14 23.36
CA ALA A 276 -0.42 3.83 22.33
C ALA A 276 -0.63 2.35 21.92
N GLN A 277 0.29 1.46 22.26
CA GLN A 277 0.11 0.01 22.23
C GLN A 277 -0.74 -0.38 23.44
N ASN A 278 -0.59 0.36 24.55
CA ASN A 278 -1.57 0.47 25.63
C ASN A 278 -2.62 1.59 25.40
N THR A 279 -2.78 2.16 24.19
CA THR A 279 -3.79 3.18 23.76
C THR A 279 -4.31 2.85 22.36
N SER A 280 -5.09 1.77 22.29
CA SER A 280 -6.19 1.60 21.32
C SER A 280 -5.88 1.55 19.82
N THR A 281 -4.62 1.37 19.41
CA THR A 281 -4.25 1.38 17.98
C THR A 281 -3.27 0.26 17.58
N ALA A 282 -3.01 -0.70 18.47
CA ALA A 282 -2.26 -1.90 18.15
C ALA A 282 -3.06 -2.76 17.16
N GLY A 283 -2.68 -2.70 15.88
CA GLY A 283 -3.20 -3.52 14.78
C GLY A 283 -3.93 -2.77 13.64
N VAL A 284 -4.07 -1.44 13.68
CA VAL A 284 -4.59 -0.65 12.52
C VAL A 284 -3.63 0.41 12.03
N GLY A 285 -2.76 0.92 12.90
CA GLY A 285 -1.77 1.92 12.51
C GLY A 285 -0.79 1.35 11.47
N TYR A 286 -0.17 0.21 11.79
CA TYR A 286 0.91 -0.38 10.99
C TYR A 286 0.42 -0.96 9.64
N GLU A 287 -0.73 -1.60 9.66
CA GLU A 287 -1.37 -2.25 8.50
C GLU A 287 -2.04 -1.20 7.60
N GLY A 288 -2.52 -0.09 8.17
CA GLY A 288 -3.03 1.06 7.41
C GLY A 288 -1.95 1.68 6.53
N PHE A 289 -0.74 1.87 7.06
CA PHE A 289 0.40 2.36 6.28
C PHE A 289 0.79 1.39 5.16
N LEU A 290 0.70 0.07 5.40
CA LEU A 290 0.91 -0.95 4.37
C LEU A 290 -0.10 -0.79 3.21
N ALA A 291 -1.37 -0.58 3.52
CA ALA A 291 -2.41 -0.36 2.52
C ALA A 291 -2.20 0.93 1.72
N TRP A 292 -1.76 2.01 2.39
CA TRP A 292 -1.44 3.28 1.72
C TRP A 292 -0.20 3.17 0.83
N ALA A 293 0.84 2.47 1.27
CA ALA A 293 2.03 2.18 0.48
C ALA A 293 1.69 1.35 -0.77
N ALA A 294 0.85 0.31 -0.62
CA ALA A 294 0.35 -0.48 -1.74
C ALA A 294 -0.49 0.38 -2.70
N GLY A 295 -1.42 1.19 -2.18
CA GLY A 295 -2.24 2.10 -2.98
C GLY A 295 -1.42 3.12 -3.78
N ALA A 296 -0.40 3.71 -3.15
CA ALA A 296 0.52 4.63 -3.82
C ALA A 296 1.29 3.94 -4.96
N ALA A 297 1.78 2.72 -4.74
CA ALA A 297 2.46 1.93 -5.76
C ALA A 297 1.53 1.54 -6.92
N ILE A 298 0.24 1.29 -6.66
CA ILE A 298 -0.76 1.02 -7.71
C ILE A 298 -1.02 2.27 -8.56
N PHE A 299 -1.21 3.44 -7.93
CA PHE A 299 -1.65 4.64 -8.64
C PHE A 299 -0.53 5.48 -9.26
N ALA A 300 0.70 5.44 -8.73
CA ALA A 300 1.81 6.26 -9.23
C ALA A 300 2.08 6.02 -10.73
N PRO A 301 2.15 4.76 -11.22
CA PRO A 301 2.24 4.45 -12.64
C PRO A 301 1.12 5.00 -13.52
N LEU A 302 -0.10 4.98 -13.00
CA LEU A 302 -1.30 5.35 -13.75
C LEU A 302 -1.48 6.87 -13.88
N THR A 303 -0.86 7.65 -13.00
CA THR A 303 -1.09 9.10 -12.89
C THR A 303 0.11 9.92 -13.32
N LEU A 304 1.33 9.49 -12.97
CA LEU A 304 2.55 10.26 -13.21
C LEU A 304 3.10 10.10 -14.64
N VAL A 305 2.59 9.15 -15.42
CA VAL A 305 3.07 8.82 -16.78
C VAL A 305 2.46 9.67 -17.87
N ARG A 306 1.46 10.50 -17.54
CA ARG A 306 0.83 11.33 -18.56
C ARG A 306 1.89 12.27 -19.17
N PRO A 307 1.96 12.36 -20.52
CA PRO A 307 2.57 13.51 -21.15
C PRO A 307 1.90 14.73 -20.52
N ARG A 308 2.67 15.76 -20.16
CA ARG A 308 2.10 17.10 -19.99
C ARG A 308 1.32 17.36 -21.28
N ALA A 309 0.01 17.15 -21.26
CA ALA A 309 -0.85 17.69 -22.28
C ALA A 309 -0.56 19.19 -22.20
N ALA A 310 -0.02 19.73 -23.29
CA ALA A 310 0.36 21.12 -23.42
C ALA A 310 -0.71 21.96 -22.70
N GLY A 311 -0.30 22.56 -21.59
CA GLY A 311 -1.13 23.49 -20.85
C GLY A 311 -1.43 24.63 -21.80
N ARG A 312 -2.73 24.82 -22.01
CA ARG A 312 -3.36 25.98 -22.63
C ARG A 312 -2.90 27.26 -21.96
#